data_AF-A0ABD0KTE1-F1
#
_entry.id   AF-A0ABD0KTE1-F1
#
_cell.length_a   1.000
_cell.length_b   1.000
_cell.length_c   1.000
_cell.angle_alpha   90.00
_cell.angle_beta   90.00
_cell.angle_gamma   90.00
#
_symmetry.space_group_name_H-M   'P 1'
#
loop_
_entity.id
_entity.type
_entity.pdbx_description
1 polymer ?
#
loop_
_entity_poly.entity_id
_entity_poly.type
_entity_poly.pdbx_seq_one_letter_code
_entity_poly.pdbx_strand_id
1 'polypeptide(L)'
;MILPAPLQVDLTPEGIQQELHMILPAPSQVDLTQKGIPQETRMILTAPSQVDLTQKGIPQETRMILTAPSQVDLTQKGIQQELHMILPAPSKVDLTQKGIPQETHMILPAPSQVDLTQKGIQQELHMILTAPSQVDLTQKGIQQELHMILPAPSQVDLTQKGIQQELHMILNE
;
A
#
# COMPACT_ATOMS: atom_id res chain seq x y z
N MET A 1 10.13 -16.37 28.70
CA MET A 1 11.30 -15.90 27.95
C MET A 1 10.76 -15.33 26.65
N ILE A 2 10.64 -14.01 26.54
CA ILE A 2 10.18 -13.35 25.31
C ILE A 2 11.43 -13.24 24.44
N LEU A 3 11.46 -13.93 23.31
CA LEU A 3 12.54 -13.75 22.33
C LEU A 3 12.50 -12.28 21.88
N PRO A 4 13.65 -11.57 21.82
CA PRO A 4 13.67 -10.23 21.27
C PRO A 4 13.09 -10.26 19.86
N ALA A 5 12.29 -9.26 19.52
CA ALA A 5 11.80 -9.07 18.17
C ALA A 5 12.99 -9.07 17.18
N PRO A 6 12.84 -9.67 15.98
CA PRO A 6 13.90 -9.60 14.99
C PRO A 6 14.15 -8.14 14.65
N LEU A 7 15.41 -7.70 14.79
CA LEU A 7 15.80 -6.34 14.41
C LEU A 7 15.57 -6.10 12.91
N GLN A 8 15.81 -7.12 12.08
CA GLN A 8 15.64 -7.05 10.64
C GLN A 8 15.11 -8.37 10.10
N VAL A 9 14.20 -8.29 9.13
CA VAL A 9 13.71 -9.44 8.35
C VAL A 9 13.88 -9.11 6.88
N ASP A 10 14.54 -9.99 6.14
CA ASP A 10 14.73 -9.89 4.69
C ASP A 10 14.24 -11.20 4.05
N LEU A 11 13.31 -11.10 3.12
CA LEU A 11 12.74 -12.22 2.38
C LEU A 11 12.73 -11.93 0.88
N THR A 12 13.30 -12.84 0.09
CA THR A 12 13.31 -12.73 -1.37
C THR A 12 12.69 -13.94 -2.08
N PRO A 13 11.39 -14.24 -1.86
CA PRO A 13 10.76 -15.38 -2.50
C PRO A 13 10.63 -15.21 -4.02
N GLU A 14 10.87 -16.31 -4.75
CA GLU A 14 10.76 -16.34 -6.20
C GLU A 14 9.89 -17.52 -6.68
N GLY A 15 9.25 -17.33 -7.84
CA GLY A 15 8.51 -18.38 -8.54
C GLY A 15 7.01 -18.37 -8.25
N ILE A 16 6.40 -19.55 -8.27
CA ILE A 16 4.98 -19.72 -7.95
C ILE A 16 4.90 -20.05 -6.46
N GLN A 17 4.22 -19.20 -5.71
CA GLN A 17 3.99 -19.41 -4.29
C GLN A 17 2.49 -19.52 -4.05
N GLN A 18 2.11 -20.45 -3.19
CA GLN A 18 0.73 -20.50 -2.72
C GLN A 18 0.53 -19.36 -1.72
N GLU A 19 1.27 -19.39 -0.61
CA GLU A 19 1.02 -18.45 0.48
C GLU A 19 2.33 -17.97 1.11
N LEU A 20 2.37 -16.69 1.47
CA LEU A 20 3.36 -16.10 2.38
C LEU A 20 2.62 -15.41 3.52
N HIS A 21 2.89 -15.85 4.74
CA HIS A 21 2.27 -15.31 5.95
C HIS A 21 3.34 -14.87 6.94
N MET A 22 3.25 -13.62 7.41
CA MET A 22 4.20 -13.06 8.38
C MET A 22 3.46 -12.32 9.49
N ILE A 23 3.83 -12.60 10.73
CA ILE A 23 3.36 -11.88 11.93
C ILE A 23 4.58 -11.54 12.78
N LEU A 24 4.92 -10.26 12.92
CA LEU A 24 6.08 -9.83 13.72
C LEU A 24 5.70 -8.69 14.68
N PRO A 25 5.97 -8.84 15.97
CA PRO A 25 5.87 -7.74 16.91
C PRO A 25 7.15 -6.88 16.85
N ALA A 26 7.00 -5.58 16.63
CA ALA A 26 8.06 -4.57 16.72
C ALA A 26 9.37 -4.88 15.98
N PRO A 27 9.35 -5.31 14.69
CA PRO A 27 10.58 -5.41 13.93
C PRO A 27 11.15 -4.01 13.69
N SER A 28 12.47 -3.83 13.70
CA SER A 28 13.01 -2.53 13.30
C SER A 28 12.85 -2.34 11.79
N GLN A 29 13.15 -3.37 10.99
CA GLN A 29 13.04 -3.33 9.54
C GLN A 29 12.47 -4.63 8.96
N VAL A 30 11.65 -4.52 7.92
CA VAL A 30 11.16 -5.64 7.10
C VAL A 30 11.35 -5.30 5.63
N ASP A 31 12.14 -6.09 4.90
CA ASP A 31 12.27 -6.07 3.44
C ASP A 31 11.66 -7.36 2.87
N LEU A 32 10.71 -7.23 1.96
CA LEU A 32 10.16 -8.34 1.19
C LEU A 32 10.25 -8.02 -0.30
N THR A 33 11.10 -8.75 -1.02
CA THR A 33 11.14 -8.72 -2.48
C THR A 33 10.59 -10.00 -3.06
N GLN A 34 9.33 -9.99 -3.49
CA GLN A 34 8.66 -11.15 -4.09
C GLN A 34 8.64 -11.04 -5.62
N LYS A 35 9.04 -12.13 -6.30
CA LYS A 35 8.96 -12.24 -7.77
C LYS A 35 8.18 -13.48 -8.19
N GLY A 36 7.25 -13.32 -9.13
CA GLY A 36 6.54 -14.43 -9.76
C GLY A 36 5.03 -14.34 -9.57
N ILE A 37 4.40 -15.44 -9.17
CA ILE A 37 2.94 -15.57 -9.13
C ILE A 37 2.53 -16.08 -7.74
N PRO A 38 2.58 -15.21 -6.71
CA PRO A 38 2.06 -15.53 -5.39
C PRO A 38 0.53 -15.53 -5.45
N GLN A 39 -0.12 -16.55 -4.90
CA GLN A 39 -1.57 -16.51 -4.71
C GLN A 39 -1.89 -15.54 -3.57
N GLU A 40 -1.20 -15.66 -2.44
CA GLU A 40 -1.50 -14.82 -1.28
C GLU A 40 -0.25 -14.39 -0.51
N THR A 41 -0.21 -13.10 -0.18
CA THR A 41 0.76 -12.51 0.74
C THR A 41 0.02 -11.79 1.87
N ARG A 42 0.20 -12.24 3.11
CA ARG A 42 -0.35 -11.58 4.31
C ARG A 42 0.74 -11.17 5.28
N MET A 43 0.68 -9.92 5.73
CA MET A 43 1.63 -9.38 6.69
C MET A 43 0.91 -8.62 7.82
N ILE A 44 1.25 -8.96 9.06
CA ILE A 44 0.76 -8.27 10.26
C ILE A 44 1.97 -7.83 11.08
N LEU A 45 2.24 -6.53 11.14
CA LEU A 45 3.34 -5.96 11.92
C LEU A 45 2.81 -4.94 12.93
N THR A 46 3.39 -4.94 14.12
CA THR A 46 3.09 -3.94 15.13
C THR A 46 4.30 -3.06 15.35
N ALA A 47 4.14 -1.74 15.21
CA ALA A 47 5.18 -0.73 15.39
C ALA A 47 6.50 -0.99 14.64
N PRO A 48 6.48 -1.36 13.33
CA PRO A 48 7.72 -1.45 12.58
C PRO A 48 8.33 -0.06 12.38
N SER A 49 9.66 0.05 12.43
CA SER A 49 10.28 1.34 12.06
C SER A 49 10.22 1.55 10.55
N GLN A 50 10.56 0.53 9.75
CA GLN A 50 10.50 0.59 8.29
C GLN A 50 9.98 -0.72 7.69
N VAL A 51 9.21 -0.61 6.61
CA VAL A 51 8.66 -1.73 5.86
C VAL A 51 8.79 -1.44 4.37
N ASP A 52 9.66 -2.20 3.70
CA ASP A 52 9.94 -2.08 2.28
C ASP A 52 9.44 -3.34 1.57
N LEU A 53 8.49 -3.18 0.65
CA LEU A 53 7.87 -4.29 -0.04
C LEU A 53 7.94 -4.07 -1.54
N THR A 54 8.58 -5.00 -2.25
CA THR A 54 8.65 -5.01 -3.70
C THR A 54 8.01 -6.28 -4.24
N GLN A 55 6.90 -6.14 -4.96
CA GLN A 55 6.26 -7.25 -5.67
C GLN A 55 6.42 -7.09 -7.18
N LYS A 56 6.89 -8.14 -7.85
CA LYS A 56 7.00 -8.19 -9.32
C LYS A 56 6.34 -9.44 -9.85
N GLY A 57 5.34 -9.29 -10.73
CA GLY A 57 4.71 -10.41 -11.43
C GLY A 57 3.20 -10.35 -11.36
N ILE A 58 2.57 -11.43 -10.90
CA ILE A 58 1.11 -11.60 -10.93
C ILE A 58 0.56 -11.99 -9.55
N PRO A 59 0.70 -11.15 -8.51
CA PRO A 59 0.07 -11.42 -7.22
C PRO A 59 -1.45 -11.47 -7.36
N GLN A 60 -2.09 -12.52 -6.83
CA GLN A 60 -3.54 -12.50 -6.73
C GLN A 60 -3.94 -11.60 -5.57
N GLU A 61 -3.49 -11.89 -4.35
CA GLU A 61 -3.91 -11.16 -3.17
C GLU A 61 -2.73 -10.72 -2.30
N THR A 62 -2.76 -9.45 -1.88
CA THR A 62 -1.86 -8.91 -0.86
C THR A 62 -2.67 -8.21 0.23
N ARG A 63 -2.51 -8.66 1.48
CA ARG A 63 -3.14 -8.05 2.66
C ARG A 63 -2.09 -7.62 3.68
N MET A 64 -2.17 -6.37 4.12
CA MET A 64 -1.25 -5.82 5.11
C MET A 64 -1.98 -5.10 6.22
N ILE A 65 -1.58 -5.39 7.45
CA ILE A 65 -2.02 -4.67 8.65
C ILE A 65 -0.77 -4.26 9.42
N LEU A 66 -0.41 -2.97 9.32
CA LEU A 66 0.77 -2.44 10.00
C LEU A 66 0.31 -1.37 10.99
N THR A 67 0.43 -1.65 12.29
CA THR A 67 0.01 -0.70 13.33
C THR A 67 1.14 0.26 13.65
N ALA A 68 0.91 1.57 13.51
CA ALA A 68 1.88 2.63 13.80
C ALA A 68 3.27 2.44 13.16
N PRO A 69 3.36 2.14 11.85
CA PRO A 69 4.65 2.09 11.17
C PRO A 69 5.24 3.50 11.07
N SER A 70 6.56 3.64 11.20
CA SER A 70 7.17 4.96 10.91
C SER A 70 7.20 5.21 9.41
N GLN A 71 7.64 4.24 8.61
CA GLN A 71 7.68 4.34 7.15
C GLN A 71 7.22 3.03 6.48
N VAL A 72 6.47 3.16 5.39
CA VAL A 72 6.01 2.05 4.54
C VAL A 72 6.23 2.41 3.08
N ASP A 73 7.11 1.68 2.40
CA ASP A 73 7.36 1.83 0.98
C ASP A 73 6.92 0.55 0.25
N LEU A 74 5.88 0.66 -0.57
CA LEU A 74 5.37 -0.44 -1.38
C LEU A 74 5.56 -0.15 -2.87
N THR A 75 6.27 -1.04 -3.55
CA THR A 75 6.41 -1.01 -5.02
C THR A 75 5.84 -2.28 -5.64
N GLN A 76 4.85 -2.11 -6.50
CA GLN A 76 4.20 -3.22 -7.21
C GLN A 76 4.39 -3.05 -8.72
N LYS A 77 4.81 -4.12 -9.39
CA LYS A 77 5.00 -4.17 -10.84
C LYS A 77 4.35 -5.41 -11.43
N GLY A 78 3.45 -5.22 -12.40
CA GLY A 78 2.81 -6.31 -13.13
C GLY A 78 1.29 -6.25 -13.01
N ILE A 79 0.65 -7.42 -12.89
CA ILE A 79 -0.80 -7.54 -12.84
C ILE A 79 -1.18 -7.94 -11.43
N GLN A 80 -2.00 -7.17 -10.76
CA GLN A 80 -2.43 -7.49 -9.40
C GLN A 80 -3.93 -7.59 -9.36
N GLN A 81 -4.48 -8.63 -8.74
CA GLN A 81 -5.94 -8.66 -8.55
C GLN A 81 -6.29 -7.73 -7.39
N GLU A 82 -5.77 -7.99 -6.19
CA GLU A 82 -6.20 -7.28 -4.99
C GLU A 82 -5.03 -6.80 -4.13
N LEU A 83 -5.11 -5.54 -3.70
CA LEU A 83 -4.30 -4.97 -2.61
C LEU A 83 -5.22 -4.48 -1.49
N HIS A 84 -4.97 -4.91 -0.27
CA HIS A 84 -5.64 -4.41 0.92
C HIS A 84 -4.60 -3.96 1.96
N MET A 85 -4.66 -2.69 2.37
CA MET A 85 -3.78 -2.13 3.40
C MET A 85 -4.57 -1.42 4.49
N ILE A 86 -4.26 -1.77 5.73
CA ILE A 86 -4.76 -1.07 6.92
C ILE A 86 -3.55 -0.62 7.72
N LEU A 87 -3.32 0.69 7.73
CA LEU A 87 -2.17 1.29 8.41
C LEU A 87 -2.68 2.38 9.37
N PRO A 88 -2.95 2.04 10.65
CA PRO A 88 -3.28 3.04 11.67
C PRO A 88 -2.05 3.89 12.03
N ALA A 89 -2.19 5.21 11.94
CA ALA A 89 -1.21 6.22 12.32
C ALA A 89 0.21 6.03 11.73
N PRO A 90 0.35 5.85 10.40
CA PRO A 90 1.67 5.79 9.77
C PRO A 90 2.26 7.20 9.72
N SER A 91 3.58 7.33 9.90
CA SER A 91 4.20 8.64 9.68
C SER A 91 4.30 8.93 8.17
N LYS A 92 4.77 7.96 7.38
CA LYS A 92 4.88 8.09 5.93
C LYS A 92 4.47 6.81 5.20
N VAL A 93 3.74 6.95 4.09
CA VAL A 93 3.37 5.84 3.21
C VAL A 93 3.63 6.23 1.76
N ASP A 94 4.52 5.50 1.09
CA ASP A 94 4.79 5.65 -0.33
C ASP A 94 4.32 4.39 -1.08
N LEU A 95 3.32 4.54 -1.95
CA LEU A 95 2.83 3.46 -2.80
C LEU A 95 3.12 3.76 -4.27
N THR A 96 3.91 2.91 -4.92
CA THR A 96 4.12 2.93 -6.36
C THR A 96 3.55 1.68 -7.03
N GLN A 97 2.53 1.86 -7.87
CA GLN A 97 1.95 0.78 -8.68
C GLN A 97 2.27 0.99 -10.17
N LYS A 98 2.80 -0.04 -10.82
CA LYS A 98 3.05 -0.05 -12.27
C LYS A 98 2.48 -1.30 -12.92
N GLY A 99 1.50 -1.14 -13.81
CA GLY A 99 0.94 -2.25 -14.59
C GLY A 99 -0.58 -2.26 -14.58
N ILE A 100 -1.18 -3.39 -14.21
CA ILE A 100 -2.63 -3.62 -14.30
C ILE A 100 -3.21 -4.12 -12.96
N PRO A 101 -3.20 -3.29 -11.91
CA PRO A 101 -3.97 -3.54 -10.69
C PRO A 101 -5.49 -3.52 -10.95
N GLN A 102 -6.23 -4.51 -10.47
CA GLN A 102 -7.70 -4.49 -10.52
C GLN A 102 -8.21 -3.65 -9.35
N GLU A 103 -7.96 -4.09 -8.12
CA GLU A 103 -8.53 -3.48 -6.93
C GLU A 103 -7.44 -3.08 -5.93
N THR A 104 -7.56 -1.87 -5.40
CA THR A 104 -6.70 -1.39 -4.33
C THR A 104 -7.52 -0.69 -3.27
N HIS A 105 -7.42 -1.19 -2.04
CA HIS A 105 -8.13 -0.68 -0.88
C HIS A 105 -7.12 -0.27 0.21
N MET A 106 -7.22 0.97 0.66
CA MET A 106 -6.34 1.51 1.68
C MET A 106 -7.12 2.25 2.75
N ILE A 107 -6.85 1.92 4.01
CA ILE A 107 -7.44 2.58 5.19
C ILE A 107 -6.30 3.07 6.08
N LEU A 108 -6.09 4.38 6.10
CA LEU A 108 -5.04 5.04 6.88
C LEU A 108 -5.66 6.09 7.80
N PRO A 109 -5.97 5.75 9.05
CA PRO A 109 -6.33 6.75 10.06
C PRO A 109 -5.10 7.56 10.49
N ALA A 110 -5.20 8.89 10.44
CA ALA A 110 -4.21 9.87 10.87
C ALA A 110 -2.78 9.68 10.30
N PRO A 111 -2.61 9.53 8.98
CA PRO A 111 -1.28 9.49 8.38
C PRO A 111 -0.67 10.90 8.39
N SER A 112 0.64 11.02 8.58
CA SER A 112 1.26 12.35 8.38
C SER A 112 1.41 12.64 6.89
N GLN A 113 1.97 11.71 6.11
CA GLN A 113 2.16 11.86 4.66
C GLN A 113 1.77 10.59 3.91
N VAL A 114 1.10 10.76 2.76
CA VAL A 114 0.73 9.67 1.85
C VAL A 114 1.06 10.07 0.42
N ASP A 115 2.00 9.37 -0.20
CA ASP A 115 2.41 9.56 -1.59
C ASP A 115 2.00 8.35 -2.41
N LEU A 116 1.10 8.53 -3.37
CA LEU A 116 0.64 7.45 -4.24
C LEU A 116 0.93 7.76 -5.71
N THR A 117 1.70 6.88 -6.35
CA THR A 117 2.01 6.96 -7.77
C THR A 117 1.52 5.73 -8.50
N GLN A 118 0.62 5.92 -9.48
CA GLN A 118 0.12 4.85 -10.34
C GLN A 118 0.51 5.10 -11.79
N LYS A 119 0.97 4.04 -12.46
CA LYS A 119 1.22 4.03 -13.91
C LYS A 119 0.65 2.78 -14.56
N GLY A 120 -0.26 2.94 -15.51
CA GLY A 120 -0.84 1.82 -16.26
C GLY A 120 -2.36 1.86 -16.28
N ILE A 121 -3.00 0.72 -16.03
CA ILE A 121 -4.46 0.58 -16.06
C ILE A 121 -4.89 0.11 -14.67
N GLN A 122 -5.63 0.94 -13.94
CA GLN A 122 -6.24 0.58 -12.66
C GLN A 122 -7.75 0.51 -12.85
N GLN A 123 -8.39 -0.57 -12.41
CA GLN A 123 -9.84 -0.62 -12.42
C GLN A 123 -10.38 0.22 -11.27
N GLU A 124 -10.04 -0.12 -10.03
CA GLU A 124 -10.66 0.48 -8.86
C GLU A 124 -9.62 0.83 -7.79
N LEU A 125 -9.65 2.08 -7.32
CA LEU A 125 -8.85 2.53 -6.18
C LEU A 125 -9.77 3.16 -5.14
N HIS A 126 -9.76 2.57 -3.95
CA HIS A 126 -10.46 3.03 -2.76
C HIS A 126 -9.47 3.46 -1.68
N MET A 127 -9.60 4.70 -1.22
CA MET A 127 -8.78 5.22 -0.12
C MET A 127 -9.64 5.92 0.92
N ILE A 128 -9.41 5.57 2.18
CA ILE A 128 -9.96 6.24 3.35
C ILE A 128 -8.78 6.75 4.17
N LEU A 129 -8.51 8.05 4.12
CA LEU A 129 -7.45 8.69 4.91
C LEU A 129 -8.08 9.71 5.86
N THR A 130 -8.14 9.40 7.15
CA THR A 130 -8.75 10.31 8.14
C THR A 130 -7.71 11.26 8.69
N ALA A 131 -7.96 12.56 8.67
CA ALA A 131 -7.07 13.61 9.15
C ALA A 131 -5.61 13.51 8.63
N PRO A 132 -5.38 13.32 7.31
CA PRO A 132 -4.03 13.31 6.78
C PRO A 132 -3.42 14.72 6.83
N SER A 133 -2.12 14.82 7.12
CA SER A 133 -1.45 16.13 7.00
C SER A 133 -1.18 16.47 5.52
N GLN A 134 -0.68 15.52 4.73
CA GLN A 134 -0.45 15.70 3.30
C GLN A 134 -0.80 14.43 2.52
N VAL A 135 -1.40 14.61 1.34
CA VAL A 135 -1.74 13.53 0.41
C VAL A 135 -1.37 13.94 -1.00
N ASP A 136 -0.43 13.23 -1.61
CA ASP A 136 -0.02 13.45 -3.00
C ASP A 136 -0.41 12.24 -3.85
N LEU A 137 -1.30 12.44 -4.81
CA LEU A 137 -1.74 11.41 -5.74
C LEU A 137 -1.30 11.74 -7.16
N THR A 138 -0.43 10.92 -7.73
CA THR A 138 -0.04 10.99 -9.14
C THR A 138 -0.52 9.78 -9.92
N GLN A 139 -1.31 10.00 -10.96
CA GLN A 139 -1.83 8.94 -11.81
C GLN A 139 -1.46 9.17 -13.27
N LYS A 140 -0.94 8.13 -13.94
CA LYS A 140 -0.65 8.15 -15.37
C LYS A 140 -1.21 6.90 -16.06
N GLY A 141 -2.11 7.08 -17.02
CA GLY A 141 -2.72 5.98 -17.78
C GLY A 141 -4.24 5.97 -17.69
N ILE A 142 -4.85 4.82 -17.46
CA ILE A 142 -6.30 4.65 -17.41
C ILE A 142 -6.69 4.29 -15.98
N GLN A 143 -7.63 5.03 -15.41
CA GLN A 143 -8.28 4.75 -14.14
C GLN A 143 -9.79 4.67 -14.39
N GLN A 144 -10.43 3.55 -14.06
CA GLN A 144 -11.89 3.50 -14.17
C GLN A 144 -12.54 4.21 -12.99
N GLU A 145 -12.31 3.72 -11.78
CA GLU A 145 -13.00 4.18 -10.58
C GLU A 145 -11.99 4.62 -9.52
N LEU A 146 -12.13 5.85 -9.05
CA LEU A 146 -11.32 6.39 -7.97
C LEU A 146 -12.23 6.95 -6.89
N HIS A 147 -12.20 6.30 -5.72
CA HIS A 147 -12.99 6.66 -4.56
C HIS A 147 -12.06 7.08 -3.41
N MET A 148 -12.19 8.34 -2.98
CA MET A 148 -11.40 8.91 -1.89
C MET A 148 -12.30 9.52 -0.82
N ILE A 149 -12.07 9.14 0.43
CA ILE A 149 -12.70 9.73 1.61
C ILE A 149 -11.58 10.30 2.49
N LEU A 150 -11.52 11.63 2.53
CA LEU A 150 -10.47 12.39 3.23
C LEU A 150 -11.13 13.42 4.17
N PRO A 151 -11.60 13.03 5.36
CA PRO A 151 -12.07 13.98 6.36
C PRO A 151 -10.89 14.68 7.04
N ALA A 152 -11.01 15.99 7.23
CA ALA A 152 -10.05 16.93 7.79
C ALA A 152 -8.62 16.86 7.21
N PRO A 153 -8.42 16.82 5.88
CA PRO A 153 -7.08 16.83 5.30
C PRO A 153 -6.49 18.23 5.41
N SER A 154 -5.20 18.34 5.74
CA SER A 154 -4.55 19.66 5.74
C SER A 154 -4.14 20.09 4.33
N GLN A 155 -3.63 19.17 3.49
CA GLN A 155 -3.27 19.41 2.09
C GLN A 155 -3.51 18.15 1.24
N VAL A 156 -3.99 18.35 0.02
CA VAL A 156 -4.24 17.29 -0.97
C VAL A 156 -3.84 17.79 -2.36
N ASP A 157 -2.85 17.13 -2.97
CA ASP A 157 -2.41 17.40 -4.34
C ASP A 157 -2.73 16.21 -5.25
N LEU A 158 -3.43 16.48 -6.35
CA LEU A 158 -3.87 15.46 -7.31
C LEU A 158 -3.36 15.80 -8.70
N THR A 159 -2.51 14.93 -9.24
CA THR A 159 -2.00 15.03 -10.61
C THR A 159 -2.47 13.83 -11.42
N GLN A 160 -3.21 14.09 -12.50
CA GLN A 160 -3.67 13.06 -13.41
C GLN A 160 -3.23 13.32 -14.85
N LYS A 161 -2.71 12.28 -15.51
CA LYS A 161 -2.41 12.29 -16.95
C LYS A 161 -2.94 11.03 -17.60
N GLY A 162 -3.98 11.14 -18.41
CA GLY A 162 -4.58 10.02 -19.12
C GLY A 162 -6.10 10.07 -19.03
N ILE A 163 -6.73 8.92 -18.83
CA ILE A 163 -8.18 8.78 -18.82
C ILE A 163 -8.64 8.43 -17.40
N GLN A 164 -9.61 9.19 -16.90
CA GLN A 164 -10.39 8.88 -15.70
C GLN A 164 -11.85 8.75 -16.11
N GLN A 165 -12.50 7.63 -15.77
CA GLN A 165 -13.93 7.48 -16.01
C GLN A 165 -14.75 8.06 -14.87
N GLU A 166 -14.52 7.62 -13.64
CA GLU A 166 -15.30 7.98 -12.46
C GLU A 166 -14.41 8.41 -11.31
N LEU A 167 -14.67 9.60 -10.76
CA LEU A 167 -13.99 10.14 -9.59
C LEU A 167 -15.03 10.49 -8.53
N HIS A 168 -14.97 9.82 -7.39
CA HIS A 168 -15.72 10.15 -6.19
C HIS A 168 -14.77 10.61 -5.09
N MET A 169 -14.91 11.87 -4.68
CA MET A 169 -14.07 12.43 -3.63
C MET A 169 -14.91 13.11 -2.58
N ILE A 170 -14.75 12.70 -1.33
CA ILE A 170 -15.35 13.33 -0.16
C ILE A 170 -14.23 13.98 0.64
N LEU A 171 -14.22 15.31 0.65
CA LEU A 171 -13.39 16.13 1.53
C LEU A 171 -14.33 16.81 2.52
N ASN A 172 -14.15 16.55 3.81
CA ASN A 172 -14.87 17.27 4.86
C ASN A 172 -13.84 18.07 5.66
N GLU A 173 -14.11 19.33 5.95
CA GLU A 173 -13.26 20.15 6.83
C GLU A 173 -13.66 20.01 8.31
#